data_AF-A0A9W6TP97-F1
#
_entry.id   AF-A0A9W6TP97-F1
#
_cell.length_a   1.000
_cell.length_b   1.000
_cell.length_c   1.000
_cell.angle_alpha   90.00
_cell.angle_beta   90.00
_cell.angle_gamma   90.00
#
_symmetry.space_group_name_H-M   'P 1'
#
loop_
_entity.id
_entity.type
_entity.pdbx_description
1 polymer ?
#
loop_
_entity_poly.entity_id
_entity_poly.type
_entity_poly.pdbx_seq_one_letter_code
_entity_poly.pdbx_strand_id
1 'polypeptide(L)'
;MLGGSLVSSHISGSSSNASQDSFKATMNSSLSLEFDDKQEFAEFVADKARANCVHLVLCHGDGKAYREELLKCAGRWPSSQLDKIDKNHADQVSDVVQHKRDDMNERIAGLRVQLASITDALFSVNAQSKSRRRYSAVQTLRAYVVELQQDEELWGRLESPTRFALSFPLRKKHEMQQLLHILGQDVRTVWRDAVERVFQVMLTAQQNSKLRDGEVAAAQYSRDKARDRVLAKAFRALLEHWSCRRSPRQVTLTPMQERGRIYCQLEEVSSKQWENSVRFSRDTPAINCPASPGRQNGTGPSLRELWSSSPPGSPESYRPRSSITMFDFMVGDEQW
;
A
#
# COMPACT_ATOMS: atom_id res chain seq x y z
N MET A 1 -24.34 -7.70 77.12
CA MET A 1 -24.01 -8.09 78.51
C MET A 1 -23.62 -9.56 78.49
N LEU A 2 -22.44 -9.87 79.04
CA LEU A 2 -22.04 -11.15 79.66
C LEU A 2 -21.95 -12.37 78.71
N GLY A 3 -20.87 -13.15 78.62
CA GLY A 3 -19.65 -13.24 79.41
C GLY A 3 -19.28 -14.73 79.60
N GLY A 4 -18.00 -15.09 79.43
CA GLY A 4 -17.32 -16.32 79.95
C GLY A 4 -17.82 -17.67 79.41
N SER A 5 -17.11 -18.80 79.49
CA SER A 5 -15.82 -19.23 80.07
C SER A 5 -15.62 -20.68 79.51
N LEU A 6 -14.47 -21.06 78.95
CA LEU A 6 -13.41 -21.90 79.56
C LEU A 6 -13.69 -23.41 79.80
N VAL A 7 -12.60 -24.17 79.64
CA VAL A 7 -12.25 -25.55 80.10
C VAL A 7 -12.58 -26.69 79.08
N SER A 8 -11.67 -27.45 78.46
CA SER A 8 -10.35 -28.09 78.75
C SER A 8 -10.43 -29.55 79.23
N SER A 9 -9.83 -30.48 78.46
CA SER A 9 -9.19 -31.75 78.90
C SER A 9 -8.65 -32.51 77.66
N HIS A 10 -7.33 -32.65 77.44
CA HIS A 10 -6.41 -33.74 77.88
C HIS A 10 -6.76 -35.12 77.25
N ILE A 11 -5.90 -35.90 76.56
CA ILE A 11 -4.55 -36.44 76.91
C ILE A 11 -3.86 -37.12 75.69
N SER A 12 -2.54 -36.92 75.62
CA SER A 12 -1.39 -37.78 75.19
C SER A 12 -1.39 -38.69 73.96
N GLY A 13 -0.33 -38.50 73.14
CA GLY A 13 0.71 -39.53 72.99
C GLY A 13 1.00 -40.04 71.57
N SER A 14 2.07 -39.55 70.94
CA SER A 14 3.26 -40.36 70.55
C SER A 14 4.09 -39.70 69.45
N SER A 15 5.39 -39.58 69.73
CA SER A 15 6.46 -39.20 68.81
C SER A 15 6.53 -40.09 67.57
N SER A 16 6.77 -39.48 66.42
CA SER A 16 7.79 -39.99 65.49
C SER A 16 8.29 -38.88 64.57
N ASN A 17 9.62 -38.82 64.50
CA ASN A 17 10.42 -37.88 63.75
C ASN A 17 10.03 -37.81 62.27
N ALA A 18 9.84 -36.60 61.75
CA ALA A 18 10.09 -36.31 60.34
C ALA A 18 10.84 -34.99 60.27
N SER A 19 12.11 -35.14 59.88
CA SER A 19 13.12 -34.12 59.70
C SER A 19 12.65 -32.96 58.83
N GLN A 20 13.20 -31.79 59.16
CA GLN A 20 13.52 -30.68 58.27
C GLN A 20 13.32 -30.98 56.78
N ASP A 21 12.36 -30.30 56.16
CA ASP A 21 12.52 -29.72 54.82
C ASP A 21 11.38 -28.73 54.57
N SER A 22 11.53 -27.55 55.17
CA SER A 22 10.72 -26.38 54.86
C SER A 22 11.59 -25.34 54.18
N PHE A 23 11.03 -24.75 53.12
CA PHE A 23 11.43 -23.52 52.44
C PHE A 23 12.44 -23.61 51.31
N LYS A 24 11.92 -23.89 50.10
CA LYS A 24 12.15 -23.08 48.88
C LYS A 24 11.09 -23.41 47.82
N ALA A 25 9.85 -22.98 48.06
CA ALA A 25 8.87 -22.86 47.00
C ALA A 25 9.22 -21.62 46.16
N THR A 26 9.95 -21.85 45.07
CA THR A 26 10.28 -20.86 44.05
C THR A 26 8.97 -20.40 43.38
N MET A 27 8.50 -19.19 43.68
CA MET A 27 7.30 -18.63 43.07
C MET A 27 7.57 -18.16 41.64
N ASN A 28 7.41 -19.04 40.67
CA ASN A 28 7.09 -18.67 39.30
C ASN A 28 5.56 -18.61 39.19
N SER A 29 4.96 -17.45 39.41
CA SER A 29 3.50 -17.29 39.21
C SER A 29 3.21 -17.02 37.74
N SER A 30 2.59 -17.97 37.07
CA SER A 30 1.97 -17.76 35.76
C SER A 30 0.50 -17.39 35.96
N LEU A 31 0.07 -16.24 35.46
CA LEU A 31 -1.33 -15.79 35.50
C LEU A 31 -1.88 -15.70 34.08
N SER A 32 -3.12 -16.15 33.88
CA SER A 32 -3.84 -15.96 32.62
C SER A 32 -4.86 -14.85 32.80
N LEU A 33 -4.80 -13.84 31.93
CA LEU A 33 -5.72 -12.70 31.91
C LEU A 33 -6.53 -12.72 30.62
N GLU A 34 -7.77 -12.28 30.68
CA GLU A 34 -8.69 -12.19 29.54
C GLU A 34 -9.08 -10.73 29.31
N PHE A 35 -9.15 -10.33 28.04
CA PHE A 35 -9.54 -9.00 27.60
C PHE A 35 -10.56 -9.12 26.46
N ASP A 36 -11.56 -8.23 26.48
CA ASP A 36 -12.65 -8.21 25.51
C ASP A 36 -12.20 -7.64 24.17
N ASP A 37 -11.27 -6.68 24.16
CA ASP A 37 -10.74 -6.08 22.95
C ASP A 37 -9.26 -5.66 23.03
N LYS A 38 -8.73 -5.26 21.87
CA LYS A 38 -7.32 -4.85 21.72
C LYS A 38 -6.97 -3.60 22.51
N GLN A 39 -7.94 -2.72 22.73
CA GLN A 39 -7.76 -1.45 23.43
C GLN A 39 -7.59 -1.72 24.92
N GLU A 40 -8.46 -2.53 25.52
CA GLU A 40 -8.38 -2.95 26.92
C GLU A 40 -7.04 -3.65 27.21
N PHE A 41 -6.65 -4.59 26.33
CA PHE A 41 -5.33 -5.22 26.42
C PHE A 41 -4.20 -4.18 26.36
N ALA A 42 -4.23 -3.25 25.40
CA ALA A 42 -3.18 -2.25 25.24
C ALA A 42 -3.08 -1.29 26.43
N GLU A 43 -4.21 -0.90 27.03
CA GLU A 43 -4.26 -0.10 28.25
C GLU A 43 -3.62 -0.82 29.43
N PHE A 44 -3.98 -2.09 29.65
CA PHE A 44 -3.37 -2.92 30.68
C PHE A 44 -1.84 -3.02 30.52
N VAL A 45 -1.36 -3.29 29.30
CA VAL A 45 0.08 -3.38 29.02
C VAL A 45 0.77 -2.04 29.26
N ALA A 46 0.17 -0.94 28.80
CA ALA A 46 0.71 0.40 29.03
C ALA A 46 0.76 0.74 30.53
N ASP A 47 -0.25 0.37 31.31
CA ASP A 47 -0.30 0.56 32.76
C ASP A 47 0.77 -0.24 33.49
N LYS A 48 0.93 -1.51 33.13
CA LYS A 48 2.01 -2.36 33.66
C LYS A 48 3.38 -1.79 33.34
N ALA A 49 3.58 -1.27 32.14
CA ALA A 49 4.83 -0.61 31.75
C ALA A 49 5.05 0.73 32.47
N ARG A 50 3.97 1.47 32.80
CA ARG A 50 4.04 2.75 33.55
C ARG A 50 4.31 2.56 35.04
N ALA A 51 3.81 1.48 35.65
CA ALA A 51 3.92 1.19 37.07
C ALA A 51 5.37 0.90 37.57
N ASN A 52 6.38 0.98 36.69
CA ASN A 52 7.79 1.19 37.03
C ASN A 52 8.49 0.10 37.90
N CYS A 53 8.17 -1.18 37.72
CA CYS A 53 8.91 -2.29 38.33
C CYS A 53 8.96 -3.54 37.44
N VAL A 54 8.89 -3.37 36.12
CA VAL A 54 8.71 -4.50 35.20
C VAL A 54 9.51 -4.31 33.92
N HIS A 55 10.46 -5.22 33.66
CA HIS A 55 11.06 -5.43 32.34
C HIS A 55 10.06 -6.22 31.48
N LEU A 56 9.40 -5.56 30.53
CA LEU A 56 8.28 -6.14 29.78
C LEU A 56 8.76 -6.75 28.46
N VAL A 57 8.65 -8.07 28.31
CA VAL A 57 8.94 -8.78 27.06
C VAL A 57 7.64 -9.29 26.48
N LEU A 58 7.26 -8.80 25.31
CA LEU A 58 6.19 -9.38 24.50
C LEU A 58 6.79 -10.50 23.64
N CYS A 59 6.50 -11.75 23.98
CA CYS A 59 7.04 -12.91 23.25
C CYS A 59 6.51 -12.98 21.80
N HIS A 60 7.37 -13.47 20.91
CA HIS A 60 7.26 -13.38 19.45
C HIS A 60 5.98 -14.01 18.87
N GLY A 61 5.42 -13.35 17.85
CA GLY A 61 4.34 -13.85 16.99
C GLY A 61 3.35 -12.77 16.60
N ASP A 62 2.61 -12.23 17.58
CA ASP A 62 1.34 -11.54 17.33
C ASP A 62 1.26 -10.07 17.81
N GLY A 63 2.37 -9.50 18.30
CA GLY A 63 2.42 -8.09 18.70
C GLY A 63 2.06 -7.11 17.56
N LYS A 64 2.09 -7.55 16.30
CA LYS A 64 1.62 -6.77 15.14
C LYS A 64 0.13 -6.44 15.24
N ALA A 65 -0.69 -7.36 15.74
CA ALA A 65 -2.14 -7.21 15.79
C ALA A 65 -2.59 -6.11 16.76
N TYR A 66 -1.76 -5.80 17.77
CA TYR A 66 -2.02 -4.82 18.84
C TYR A 66 -1.19 -3.54 18.69
N ARG A 67 -0.43 -3.43 17.59
CA ARG A 67 0.62 -2.43 17.41
C ARG A 67 0.07 -1.00 17.51
N GLU A 68 -1.04 -0.73 16.84
CA GLU A 68 -1.59 0.62 16.77
C GLU A 68 -2.11 1.06 18.15
N GLU A 69 -2.86 0.20 18.81
CA GLU A 69 -3.46 0.40 20.12
C GLU A 69 -2.37 0.59 21.19
N LEU A 70 -1.33 -0.26 21.20
CA LEU A 70 -0.19 -0.11 22.11
C LEU A 70 0.56 1.21 21.90
N LEU A 71 0.77 1.64 20.65
CA LEU A 71 1.41 2.93 20.36
C LEU A 71 0.54 4.11 20.81
N LYS A 72 -0.79 4.02 20.66
CA LYS A 72 -1.75 5.04 21.12
C LYS A 72 -1.76 5.12 22.66
N CYS A 73 -1.97 4.01 23.36
CA CYS A 73 -2.03 3.96 24.82
C CYS A 73 -0.70 4.36 25.48
N ALA A 74 0.44 4.04 24.86
CA ALA A 74 1.75 4.44 25.35
C ALA A 74 2.12 5.91 25.08
N GLY A 75 1.27 6.67 24.35
CA GLY A 75 1.59 8.04 23.95
C GLY A 75 2.82 8.12 23.04
N ARG A 76 3.01 7.12 22.18
CA ARG A 76 4.13 7.00 21.22
C ARG A 76 3.64 6.92 19.77
N TRP A 77 2.42 7.40 19.52
CA TRP A 77 1.84 7.46 18.18
C TRP A 77 2.67 8.39 17.27
N PRO A 78 3.16 7.92 16.11
CA PRO A 78 4.04 8.71 15.23
C PRO A 78 3.23 9.67 14.33
N SER A 79 2.44 10.58 14.92
CA SER A 79 1.52 11.46 14.18
C SER A 79 2.20 12.22 13.05
N SER A 80 3.33 12.88 13.34
CA SER A 80 4.00 13.74 12.36
C SER A 80 4.51 12.97 11.13
N GLN A 81 4.98 11.74 11.32
CA GLN A 81 5.41 10.89 10.21
C GLN A 81 4.22 10.36 9.41
N LEU A 82 3.12 10.00 10.08
CA LEU A 82 1.91 9.51 9.43
C LEU A 82 1.22 10.63 8.63
N ASP A 83 1.12 11.83 9.20
CA ASP A 83 0.57 13.01 8.52
C ASP A 83 1.39 13.34 7.26
N LYS A 84 2.72 13.19 7.32
CA LYS A 84 3.59 13.38 6.15
C LYS A 84 3.34 12.32 5.07
N ILE A 85 3.13 11.06 5.46
CA ILE A 85 2.79 9.99 4.51
C ILE A 85 1.43 10.27 3.85
N ASP A 86 0.45 10.69 4.65
CA ASP A 86 -0.90 10.95 4.16
C ASP A 86 -0.94 12.17 3.23
N LYS A 87 -0.19 13.23 3.55
CA LYS A 87 0.00 14.39 2.66
C LYS A 87 0.68 14.00 1.36
N ASN A 88 1.83 13.31 1.44
CA ASN A 88 2.54 12.87 0.23
C ASN A 88 1.67 11.97 -0.66
N HIS A 89 0.86 11.10 -0.07
CA HIS A 89 -0.08 10.28 -0.83
C HIS A 89 -1.18 11.12 -1.48
N ALA A 90 -1.75 12.09 -0.76
CA ALA A 90 -2.75 13.00 -1.31
C ALA A 90 -2.18 13.79 -2.50
N ASP A 91 -0.95 14.30 -2.38
CA ASP A 91 -0.25 15.02 -3.44
C ASP A 91 -0.01 14.09 -4.65
N GLN A 92 0.51 12.88 -4.43
CA GLN A 92 0.72 11.89 -5.50
C GLN A 92 -0.57 11.52 -6.24
N VAL A 93 -1.66 11.26 -5.52
CA VAL A 93 -2.96 10.94 -6.13
C VAL A 93 -3.49 12.14 -6.91
N SER A 94 -3.35 13.35 -6.36
CA SER A 94 -3.73 14.58 -7.04
C SER A 94 -2.95 14.76 -8.35
N ASP A 95 -1.64 14.58 -8.32
CA ASP A 95 -0.76 14.70 -9.49
C ASP A 95 -1.11 13.68 -10.58
N VAL A 96 -1.33 12.41 -10.22
CA VAL A 96 -1.72 11.36 -11.18
C VAL A 96 -3.07 11.68 -11.82
N VAL A 97 -4.05 12.11 -11.02
CA VAL A 97 -5.38 12.48 -11.52
C VAL A 97 -5.30 13.72 -12.43
N GLN A 98 -4.47 14.69 -12.07
CA GLN A 98 -4.29 15.91 -12.84
C GLN A 98 -3.58 15.63 -14.17
N HIS A 99 -2.50 14.86 -14.16
CA HIS A 99 -1.79 14.47 -15.38
C HIS A 99 -2.71 13.76 -16.37
N LYS A 100 -3.51 12.79 -15.91
CA LYS A 100 -4.50 12.13 -16.77
C LYS A 100 -5.49 13.11 -17.38
N ARG A 101 -6.02 14.02 -16.57
CA ARG A 101 -6.94 15.05 -17.06
C ARG A 101 -6.27 15.91 -18.14
N ASP A 102 -5.02 16.30 -17.93
CA ASP A 102 -4.27 17.13 -18.86
C ASP A 102 -3.98 16.39 -20.18
N ASP A 103 -3.59 15.11 -20.13
CA ASP A 103 -3.41 14.26 -21.32
C ASP A 103 -4.70 14.16 -22.16
N MET A 104 -5.86 14.02 -21.49
CA MET A 104 -7.15 13.94 -22.19
C MET A 104 -7.54 15.29 -22.79
N ASN A 105 -7.30 16.39 -22.09
CA ASN A 105 -7.52 17.74 -22.61
C ASN A 105 -6.66 18.00 -23.85
N GLU A 106 -5.39 17.59 -23.82
CA GLU A 106 -4.49 17.68 -24.96
C GLU A 106 -4.99 16.84 -26.14
N ARG A 107 -5.39 15.59 -25.89
CA ARG A 107 -5.99 14.71 -26.92
C ARG A 107 -7.23 15.36 -27.54
N ILE A 108 -8.14 15.93 -26.73
CA ILE A 108 -9.34 16.62 -27.22
C ILE A 108 -8.97 17.86 -28.03
N ALA A 109 -7.98 18.63 -27.59
CA ALA A 109 -7.49 19.79 -28.33
C ALA A 109 -6.95 19.38 -29.73
N GLY A 110 -6.16 18.30 -29.80
CA GLY A 110 -5.69 17.74 -31.06
C GLY A 110 -6.85 17.31 -31.99
N LEU A 111 -7.83 16.58 -31.46
CA LEU A 111 -9.01 16.16 -32.21
C LEU A 111 -9.85 17.34 -32.70
N ARG A 112 -10.01 18.40 -31.88
CA ARG A 112 -10.70 19.64 -32.29
C ARG A 112 -10.03 20.27 -33.50
N VAL A 113 -8.70 20.43 -33.47
CA VAL A 113 -7.94 21.01 -34.59
C VAL A 113 -8.07 20.13 -35.83
N GLN A 114 -7.92 18.82 -35.69
CA GLN A 114 -8.02 17.88 -36.81
C GLN A 114 -9.41 17.92 -37.45
N LEU A 115 -10.48 17.84 -36.65
CA LEU A 115 -11.86 17.86 -37.15
C LEU A 115 -12.24 19.22 -37.74
N ALA A 116 -11.76 20.32 -37.16
CA ALA A 116 -11.93 21.65 -37.74
C ALA A 116 -11.30 21.74 -39.13
N SER A 117 -10.09 21.20 -39.31
CA SER A 117 -9.36 21.25 -40.59
C SER A 117 -10.09 20.55 -41.75
N ILE A 118 -10.87 19.51 -41.46
CA ILE A 118 -11.62 18.74 -42.47
C ILE A 118 -13.06 19.23 -42.67
N THR A 119 -13.57 20.11 -41.80
CA THR A 119 -14.99 20.48 -41.76
C THR A 119 -15.46 21.07 -43.09
N ASP A 120 -14.75 22.04 -43.67
CA ASP A 120 -15.20 22.67 -44.91
C ASP A 120 -15.21 21.69 -46.09
N ALA A 121 -14.25 20.75 -46.13
CA ALA A 121 -14.20 19.71 -47.15
C ALA A 121 -15.35 18.69 -47.02
N LEU A 122 -15.77 18.37 -45.79
CA LEU A 122 -16.89 17.47 -45.51
C LEU A 122 -18.23 18.03 -46.01
N PHE A 123 -18.46 19.33 -45.82
CA PHE A 123 -19.72 19.99 -46.15
C PHE A 123 -19.75 20.66 -47.54
N SER A 124 -18.64 20.65 -48.28
CA SER A 124 -18.60 21.09 -49.68
C SER A 124 -19.27 20.07 -50.61
N VAL A 125 -20.60 20.17 -50.74
CA VAL A 125 -21.43 19.23 -51.52
C VAL A 125 -21.48 19.57 -53.02
N ASN A 126 -21.19 20.83 -53.39
CA ASN A 126 -21.17 21.28 -54.79
C ASN A 126 -19.79 21.15 -55.48
N ALA A 127 -18.68 21.01 -54.74
CA ALA A 127 -17.33 20.82 -55.32
C ALA A 127 -16.99 19.35 -55.64
N GLN A 128 -17.99 18.47 -55.65
CA GLN A 128 -17.79 17.02 -55.53
C GLN A 128 -17.55 16.26 -56.83
N SER A 129 -17.33 16.94 -57.94
CA SER A 129 -17.03 16.25 -59.20
C SER A 129 -15.60 15.69 -59.26
N LYS A 130 -14.68 16.01 -58.32
CA LYS A 130 -13.31 15.41 -58.17
C LYS A 130 -12.46 16.03 -57.04
N SER A 131 -12.98 16.30 -55.85
CA SER A 131 -12.11 16.87 -54.78
C SER A 131 -11.42 15.75 -53.99
N ARG A 132 -10.14 15.47 -54.31
CA ARG A 132 -9.23 14.62 -53.50
C ARG A 132 -9.30 14.98 -52.01
N ARG A 133 -9.54 16.27 -51.73
CA ARG A 133 -9.76 16.85 -50.39
C ARG A 133 -10.98 16.27 -49.66
N ARG A 134 -12.15 16.13 -50.30
CA ARG A 134 -13.32 15.54 -49.64
C ARG A 134 -13.11 14.06 -49.35
N TYR A 135 -12.54 13.32 -50.28
CA TYR A 135 -12.25 11.91 -50.06
C TYR A 135 -11.35 11.73 -48.83
N SER A 136 -10.25 12.49 -48.76
CA SER A 136 -9.36 12.50 -47.59
C SER A 136 -10.11 12.87 -46.29
N ALA A 137 -10.90 13.95 -46.29
CA ALA A 137 -11.69 14.36 -45.14
C ALA A 137 -12.67 13.27 -44.65
N VAL A 138 -13.34 12.58 -45.58
CA VAL A 138 -14.24 11.46 -45.26
C VAL A 138 -13.46 10.30 -44.65
N GLN A 139 -12.27 9.98 -45.17
CA GLN A 139 -11.44 8.92 -44.57
C GLN A 139 -10.98 9.29 -43.15
N THR A 140 -10.57 10.53 -42.92
CA THR A 140 -10.22 11.01 -41.58
C THR A 140 -11.40 10.88 -40.62
N LEU A 141 -12.60 11.31 -41.02
CA LEU A 141 -13.79 11.17 -40.18
C LEU A 141 -14.17 9.70 -39.94
N ARG A 142 -14.02 8.83 -40.95
CA ARG A 142 -14.27 7.39 -40.79
C ARG A 142 -13.33 6.76 -39.79
N ALA A 143 -12.03 7.06 -39.88
CA ALA A 143 -11.04 6.56 -38.93
C ALA A 143 -11.41 6.98 -37.50
N TYR A 144 -11.71 8.26 -37.30
CA TYR A 144 -12.16 8.78 -36.00
C TYR A 144 -13.41 8.05 -35.48
N VAL A 145 -14.45 7.86 -36.30
CA VAL A 145 -15.67 7.16 -35.87
C VAL A 145 -15.40 5.68 -35.57
N VAL A 146 -14.53 5.02 -36.32
CA VAL A 146 -14.14 3.62 -36.06
C VAL A 146 -13.40 3.52 -34.73
N GLU A 147 -12.47 4.42 -34.42
CA GLU A 147 -11.80 4.45 -33.12
C GLU A 147 -12.78 4.69 -31.97
N LEU A 148 -13.74 5.61 -32.15
CA LEU A 148 -14.80 5.81 -31.16
C LEU A 148 -15.64 4.54 -30.94
N GLN A 149 -15.89 3.76 -31.99
CA GLN A 149 -16.65 2.51 -31.91
C GLN A 149 -15.88 1.38 -31.24
N GLN A 150 -14.55 1.35 -31.36
CA GLN A 150 -13.69 0.36 -30.70
C GLN A 150 -13.66 0.56 -29.18
N ASP A 151 -13.88 1.79 -28.71
CA ASP A 151 -14.08 2.09 -27.30
C ASP A 151 -15.57 1.85 -26.93
N GLU A 152 -15.91 0.60 -26.61
CA GLU A 152 -17.29 0.18 -26.28
C GLU A 152 -17.89 0.96 -25.10
N GLU A 153 -17.06 1.33 -24.12
CA GLU A 153 -17.52 2.11 -22.96
C GLU A 153 -17.91 3.52 -23.39
N LEU A 154 -17.04 4.18 -24.16
CA LEU A 154 -17.31 5.52 -24.66
C LEU A 154 -18.45 5.54 -25.67
N TRP A 155 -18.43 4.62 -26.65
CA TRP A 155 -19.46 4.48 -27.65
C TRP A 155 -20.82 4.25 -27.00
N GLY A 156 -20.89 3.35 -26.02
CA GLY A 156 -22.09 3.04 -25.23
C GLY A 156 -22.72 4.26 -24.56
N ARG A 157 -21.91 5.23 -24.11
CA ARG A 157 -22.37 6.49 -23.48
C ARG A 157 -22.87 7.53 -24.47
N LEU A 158 -22.52 7.45 -25.74
CA LEU A 158 -23.00 8.38 -26.76
C LEU A 158 -24.48 8.14 -27.05
N GLU A 159 -25.30 9.19 -27.03
CA GLU A 159 -26.71 9.09 -27.38
C GLU A 159 -26.90 8.79 -28.88
N SER A 160 -27.99 8.10 -29.23
CA SER A 160 -28.35 7.80 -30.63
C SER A 160 -28.34 9.05 -31.54
N PRO A 161 -28.89 10.21 -31.14
CA PRO A 161 -28.82 11.44 -31.95
C PRO A 161 -27.39 11.92 -32.21
N THR A 162 -26.48 11.77 -31.24
CA THR A 162 -25.08 12.16 -31.38
C THR A 162 -24.36 11.22 -32.36
N ARG A 163 -24.55 9.91 -32.22
CA ARG A 163 -24.01 8.91 -33.16
C ARG A 163 -24.53 9.15 -34.58
N PHE A 164 -25.82 9.45 -34.71
CA PHE A 164 -26.48 9.77 -35.98
C PHE A 164 -25.90 11.03 -36.62
N ALA A 165 -25.74 12.11 -35.85
CA ALA A 165 -25.18 13.37 -36.34
C ALA A 165 -23.72 13.23 -36.80
N LEU A 166 -22.87 12.49 -36.06
CA LEU A 166 -21.49 12.20 -36.47
C LEU A 166 -21.40 11.53 -37.84
N SER A 167 -22.40 10.71 -38.18
CA SER A 167 -22.46 9.98 -39.46
C SER A 167 -22.88 10.85 -40.65
N PHE A 168 -23.37 12.09 -40.47
CA PHE A 168 -23.88 12.91 -41.57
C PHE A 168 -22.93 13.02 -42.76
N PRO A 169 -21.65 13.42 -42.57
CA PRO A 169 -20.76 13.65 -43.69
C PRO A 169 -20.28 12.35 -44.36
N LEU A 170 -20.58 11.20 -43.75
CA LEU A 170 -20.23 9.87 -44.24
C LEU A 170 -21.28 9.28 -45.18
N ARG A 171 -22.44 9.94 -45.31
CA ARG A 171 -23.57 9.49 -46.12
C ARG A 171 -23.35 9.62 -47.61
N LYS A 172 -24.22 8.94 -48.38
CA LYS A 172 -24.23 9.03 -49.84
C LYS A 172 -24.58 10.45 -50.28
N LYS A 173 -24.13 10.83 -51.48
CA LYS A 173 -24.29 12.20 -52.01
C LYS A 173 -25.74 12.70 -51.97
N HIS A 174 -26.69 11.88 -52.43
CA HIS A 174 -28.11 12.26 -52.48
C HIS A 174 -28.70 12.46 -51.07
N GLU A 175 -28.38 11.59 -50.12
CA GLU A 175 -28.78 11.73 -48.71
C GLU A 175 -28.20 13.01 -48.09
N MET A 176 -26.94 13.32 -48.38
CA MET A 176 -26.30 14.54 -47.88
C MET A 176 -26.91 15.80 -48.52
N GLN A 177 -27.29 15.74 -49.80
CA GLN A 177 -28.00 16.83 -50.47
C GLN A 177 -29.39 17.03 -49.87
N GLN A 178 -30.12 15.95 -49.57
CA GLN A 178 -31.41 16.02 -48.88
C GLN A 178 -31.26 16.62 -47.48
N LEU A 179 -30.25 16.18 -46.70
CA LEU A 179 -29.98 16.74 -45.37
C LEU A 179 -29.66 18.23 -45.45
N LEU A 180 -28.79 18.65 -46.37
CA LEU A 180 -28.48 20.07 -46.58
C LEU A 180 -29.69 20.88 -47.09
N HIS A 181 -30.60 20.26 -47.85
CA HIS A 181 -31.81 20.93 -48.30
C HIS A 181 -32.82 21.13 -47.16
N ILE A 182 -32.96 20.13 -46.28
CA ILE A 182 -33.90 20.17 -45.14
C ILE A 182 -33.39 21.06 -44.02
N LEU A 183 -32.10 20.94 -43.68
CA LEU A 183 -31.49 21.57 -42.51
C LEU A 183 -30.64 22.80 -42.87
N GLY A 184 -30.36 23.06 -44.15
CA GLY A 184 -29.59 24.23 -44.57
C GLY A 184 -28.20 24.31 -43.94
N GLN A 185 -27.87 25.48 -43.39
CA GLN A 185 -26.61 25.69 -42.67
C GLN A 185 -26.55 24.96 -41.31
N ASP A 186 -27.69 24.50 -40.79
CA ASP A 186 -27.77 23.87 -39.47
C ASP A 186 -27.13 22.48 -39.46
N VAL A 187 -26.92 21.83 -40.61
CA VAL A 187 -26.22 20.53 -40.64
C VAL A 187 -24.80 20.65 -40.08
N ARG A 188 -24.10 21.75 -40.40
CA ARG A 188 -22.72 21.97 -39.96
C ARG A 188 -22.65 22.28 -38.48
N THR A 189 -23.61 23.03 -37.94
CA THR A 189 -23.69 23.33 -36.50
C THR A 189 -24.07 22.07 -35.73
N VAL A 190 -25.10 21.34 -36.15
CA VAL A 190 -25.53 20.07 -35.53
C VAL A 190 -24.40 19.04 -35.49
N TRP A 191 -23.60 18.94 -36.56
CA TRP A 191 -22.44 18.06 -36.58
C TRP A 191 -21.32 18.52 -35.62
N ARG A 192 -21.00 19.82 -35.60
CA ARG A 192 -20.02 20.37 -34.64
C ARG A 192 -20.46 20.17 -33.20
N ASP A 193 -21.73 20.38 -32.90
CA ASP A 193 -22.29 20.14 -31.58
C ASP A 193 -22.23 18.66 -31.19
N ALA A 194 -22.42 17.75 -32.15
CA ALA A 194 -22.27 16.32 -31.93
C ALA A 194 -20.82 15.96 -31.59
N VAL A 195 -19.84 16.54 -32.29
CA VAL A 195 -18.41 16.38 -32.00
C VAL A 195 -18.08 16.90 -30.59
N GLU A 196 -18.56 18.08 -30.22
CA GLU A 196 -18.35 18.62 -28.87
C GLU A 196 -19.00 17.76 -27.78
N ARG A 197 -20.19 17.19 -28.03
CA ARG A 197 -20.80 16.21 -27.12
C ARG A 197 -19.93 14.98 -26.95
N VAL A 198 -19.26 14.47 -28.00
CA VAL A 198 -18.29 13.37 -27.87
C VAL A 198 -17.15 13.77 -26.94
N PHE A 199 -16.58 14.96 -27.09
CA PHE A 199 -15.51 15.44 -26.21
C PHE A 199 -15.95 15.57 -24.75
N GLN A 200 -17.18 16.01 -24.50
CA GLN A 200 -17.74 16.00 -23.15
C GLN A 200 -17.90 14.58 -22.59
N VAL A 201 -18.32 13.63 -23.42
CA VAL A 201 -18.39 12.22 -23.02
C VAL A 201 -17.00 11.65 -22.74
N MET A 202 -15.97 11.99 -23.53
CA MET A 202 -14.58 11.61 -23.26
C MET A 202 -14.11 12.10 -21.88
N LEU A 203 -14.36 13.37 -21.56
CA LEU A 203 -13.99 13.96 -20.25
C LEU A 203 -14.73 13.30 -19.09
N THR A 204 -16.04 13.07 -19.24
CA THR A 204 -16.86 12.48 -18.17
C THR A 204 -16.56 10.98 -17.99
N ALA A 205 -16.30 10.23 -19.05
CA ALA A 205 -15.87 8.84 -18.98
C ALA A 205 -14.56 8.71 -18.19
N GLN A 206 -13.60 9.59 -18.47
CA GLN A 206 -12.34 9.64 -17.73
C GLN A 206 -12.53 10.00 -16.24
N GLN A 207 -13.43 10.94 -15.92
CA GLN A 207 -13.68 11.27 -14.51
C GLN A 207 -14.28 10.08 -13.74
N ASN A 208 -15.04 9.22 -14.41
CA ASN A 208 -15.60 8.02 -13.81
C ASN A 208 -14.59 6.87 -13.71
N SER A 209 -13.55 6.84 -14.56
CA SER A 209 -12.47 5.84 -14.49
C SER A 209 -11.59 6.01 -13.24
N LYS A 210 -11.64 7.17 -12.56
CA LYS A 210 -10.94 7.48 -11.30
C LYS A 210 -11.10 6.40 -10.22
N LEU A 211 -12.18 5.62 -10.25
CA LEU A 211 -12.46 4.57 -9.25
C LEU A 211 -11.87 3.19 -9.61
N ARG A 212 -11.40 2.98 -10.84
CA ARG A 212 -10.90 1.67 -11.33
C ARG A 212 -9.40 1.64 -11.63
N ASP A 213 -8.71 2.76 -11.50
CA ASP A 213 -7.32 2.87 -11.95
C ASP A 213 -6.33 2.10 -11.07
N GLY A 214 -5.57 1.20 -11.70
CA GLY A 214 -4.50 0.43 -11.05
C GLY A 214 -3.37 1.31 -10.49
N GLU A 215 -3.20 2.52 -11.01
CA GLU A 215 -2.22 3.49 -10.51
C GLU A 215 -2.60 4.08 -9.15
N VAL A 216 -3.88 4.39 -8.93
CA VAL A 216 -4.38 4.83 -7.62
C VAL A 216 -4.26 3.69 -6.61
N ALA A 217 -4.54 2.46 -7.04
CA ALA A 217 -4.33 1.27 -6.21
C ALA A 217 -2.84 1.06 -5.85
N ALA A 218 -1.92 1.31 -6.79
CA ALA A 218 -0.48 1.25 -6.53
C ALA A 218 -0.01 2.33 -5.56
N ALA A 219 -0.53 3.56 -5.70
CA ALA A 219 -0.28 4.66 -4.75
C ALA A 219 -0.77 4.31 -3.34
N GLN A 220 -1.97 3.72 -3.24
CA GLN A 220 -2.55 3.26 -1.98
C GLN A 220 -1.69 2.15 -1.35
N TYR A 221 -1.27 1.15 -2.13
CA TYR A 221 -0.38 0.09 -1.64
C TYR A 221 0.96 0.64 -1.13
N SER A 222 1.54 1.62 -1.83
CA SER A 222 2.76 2.32 -1.42
C SER A 222 2.57 3.05 -0.09
N ARG A 223 1.44 3.77 0.08
CA ARG A 223 1.06 4.43 1.33
C ARG A 223 0.95 3.44 2.48
N ASP A 224 0.22 2.34 2.30
CA ASP A 224 0.00 1.35 3.35
C ASP A 224 1.31 0.70 3.79
N LYS A 225 2.21 0.42 2.83
CA LYS A 225 3.55 -0.09 3.11
C LYS A 225 4.41 0.93 3.85
N ALA A 226 4.35 2.21 3.49
CA ALA A 226 5.07 3.27 4.19
C ALA A 226 4.55 3.45 5.62
N ARG A 227 3.24 3.43 5.81
CA ARG A 227 2.56 3.48 7.10
C ARG A 227 2.98 2.30 7.99
N ASP A 228 2.92 1.07 7.48
CA ASP A 228 3.32 -0.13 8.23
C ASP A 228 4.79 -0.06 8.67
N ARG A 229 5.69 0.44 7.80
CA ARG A 229 7.11 0.64 8.14
C ARG A 229 7.30 1.62 9.30
N VAL A 230 6.60 2.76 9.28
CA VAL A 230 6.67 3.76 10.35
C VAL A 230 6.15 3.19 11.65
N LEU A 231 4.98 2.55 11.62
CA LEU A 231 4.39 1.91 12.78
C LEU A 231 5.30 0.79 13.33
N ALA A 232 5.84 -0.07 12.48
CA ALA A 232 6.76 -1.14 12.89
C ALA A 232 8.05 -0.59 13.52
N LYS A 233 8.56 0.54 13.03
CA LYS A 233 9.73 1.21 13.62
C LYS A 233 9.40 1.80 14.98
N ALA A 234 8.30 2.54 15.10
CA ALA A 234 7.86 3.13 16.36
C ALA A 234 7.58 2.04 17.41
N PHE A 235 6.95 0.94 16.99
CA PHE A 235 6.65 -0.18 17.86
C PHE A 235 7.90 -0.89 18.37
N ARG A 236 8.89 -1.15 17.51
CA ARG A 236 10.18 -1.71 17.96
C ARG A 236 10.87 -0.81 18.99
N ALA A 237 10.85 0.51 18.76
CA ALA A 237 11.41 1.47 19.71
C ALA A 237 10.64 1.50 21.04
N LEU A 238 9.31 1.31 21.01
CA LEU A 238 8.50 1.19 22.22
C LEU A 238 8.87 -0.08 23.02
N LEU A 239 8.97 -1.22 22.34
CA LEU A 239 9.36 -2.48 22.97
C LEU A 239 10.76 -2.41 23.57
N GLU A 240 11.73 -1.82 22.84
CA GLU A 240 13.08 -1.57 23.34
C GLU A 240 13.08 -0.65 24.56
N HIS A 241 12.27 0.42 24.55
CA HIS A 241 12.12 1.29 25.70
C HIS A 241 11.55 0.58 26.93
N TRP A 242 10.67 -0.40 26.73
CA TRP A 242 10.09 -1.19 27.82
C TRP A 242 11.02 -2.30 28.32
N SER A 243 11.83 -2.89 27.45
CA SER A 243 12.78 -3.94 27.82
C SER A 243 14.07 -3.36 28.43
N CYS A 244 14.56 -2.20 27.99
CA CYS A 244 15.81 -1.65 28.53
C CYS A 244 15.68 -0.98 29.91
N ARG A 245 14.48 -0.96 30.54
CA ARG A 245 14.33 -0.43 31.90
C ARG A 245 14.96 -1.38 32.91
N ARG A 246 15.92 -0.86 33.69
CA ARG A 246 16.46 -1.57 34.85
C ARG A 246 15.36 -1.78 35.87
N SER A 247 14.97 -3.04 36.06
CA SER A 247 13.92 -3.44 36.99
C SER A 247 14.37 -4.64 37.83
N PRO A 248 13.97 -4.72 39.12
CA PRO A 248 14.18 -5.90 39.96
C PRO A 248 13.28 -7.09 39.58
N ARG A 249 12.31 -6.90 38.69
CA ARG A 249 11.41 -7.93 38.18
C ARG A 249 11.22 -7.83 36.67
N GLN A 250 11.19 -8.98 36.01
CA GLN A 250 10.86 -9.13 34.61
C GLN A 250 9.49 -9.75 34.48
N VAL A 251 8.68 -9.21 33.57
CA VAL A 251 7.39 -9.79 33.21
C VAL A 251 7.39 -10.08 31.73
N THR A 252 7.10 -11.32 31.41
CA THR A 252 6.86 -11.75 30.04
C THR A 252 5.36 -11.80 29.82
N LEU A 253 4.90 -11.14 28.75
CA LEU A 253 3.51 -11.18 28.29
C LEU A 253 3.44 -11.95 26.98
N THR A 254 2.61 -12.97 26.96
CA THR A 254 2.35 -13.77 25.76
C THR A 254 0.87 -13.66 25.41
N PRO A 255 0.47 -12.70 24.56
CA PRO A 255 -0.91 -12.58 24.11
C PRO A 255 -1.25 -13.65 23.07
N MET A 256 -2.45 -14.22 23.17
CA MET A 256 -3.04 -15.16 22.23
C MET A 256 -4.47 -14.69 21.92
N GLN A 257 -4.88 -14.75 20.65
CA GLN A 257 -6.24 -14.40 20.26
C GLN A 257 -7.04 -15.67 19.98
N GLU A 258 -8.15 -15.86 20.71
CA GLU A 258 -9.04 -17.00 20.52
C GLU A 258 -10.50 -16.52 20.54
N ARG A 259 -11.27 -16.89 19.50
CA ARG A 259 -12.71 -16.60 19.36
C ARG A 259 -13.08 -15.12 19.56
N GLY A 260 -12.20 -14.22 19.12
CA GLY A 260 -12.41 -12.77 19.21
C GLY A 260 -12.00 -12.14 20.55
N ARG A 261 -11.63 -12.94 21.55
CA ARG A 261 -11.09 -12.49 22.84
C ARG A 261 -9.57 -12.60 22.86
N ILE A 262 -8.95 -11.83 23.75
CA ILE A 262 -7.49 -11.83 23.92
C ILE A 262 -7.18 -12.45 25.28
N TYR A 263 -6.42 -13.53 25.26
CA TYR A 263 -5.86 -14.15 26.45
C TYR A 263 -4.40 -13.74 26.57
N CYS A 264 -3.93 -13.36 27.74
CA CYS A 264 -2.54 -13.04 27.96
C CYS A 264 -1.98 -13.86 29.11
N GLN A 265 -0.96 -14.66 28.80
CA GLN A 265 -0.16 -15.32 29.81
C GLN A 265 0.89 -14.35 30.35
N LEU A 266 0.89 -14.17 31.65
CA LEU A 266 1.76 -13.31 32.43
C LEU A 266 2.73 -14.19 33.22
N GLU A 267 4.02 -14.09 32.95
CA GLU A 267 5.07 -14.77 33.71
C GLU A 267 5.96 -13.74 34.39
N GLU A 268 6.08 -13.79 35.72
CA GLU A 268 6.93 -12.88 36.49
C GLU A 268 8.18 -13.62 37.00
N VAL A 269 9.37 -13.10 36.68
CA VAL A 269 10.66 -13.66 37.07
C VAL A 269 11.47 -12.60 37.83
N SER A 270 12.05 -12.98 38.96
CA SER A 270 12.91 -12.08 39.75
C SER A 270 14.30 -11.90 39.10
N SER A 271 14.84 -10.68 39.11
CA SER A 271 16.07 -10.34 38.36
C SER A 271 17.33 -11.13 38.74
N LYS A 272 17.39 -11.71 39.95
CA LYS A 272 18.52 -12.58 40.39
C LYS A 272 18.59 -13.90 39.60
N GLN A 273 17.49 -14.34 39.01
CA GLN A 273 17.41 -15.59 38.24
C GLN A 273 17.73 -15.36 36.74
N TRP A 274 17.43 -14.17 36.22
CA TRP A 274 17.68 -13.80 34.82
C TRP A 274 19.17 -13.61 34.48
N GLU A 275 19.93 -12.88 35.31
CA GLU A 275 21.38 -12.70 35.08
C GLU A 275 22.14 -14.03 35.03
N ASN A 276 21.63 -15.04 35.74
CA ASN A 276 22.15 -16.40 35.69
C ASN A 276 21.68 -17.14 34.42
N SER A 277 20.42 -17.00 34.01
CA SER A 277 19.89 -17.63 32.79
C SER A 277 20.57 -17.16 31.50
N VAL A 278 20.95 -15.89 31.39
CA VAL A 278 21.68 -15.36 30.22
C VAL A 278 23.12 -15.89 30.16
N ARG A 279 23.71 -16.26 31.31
CA ARG A 279 25.06 -16.86 31.36
C ARG A 279 25.07 -18.34 30.96
N PHE A 280 23.94 -19.05 31.04
CA PHE A 280 23.84 -20.47 30.67
C PHE A 280 23.54 -20.74 29.18
N SER A 281 23.25 -19.71 28.37
CA SER A 281 23.01 -19.89 26.92
C SER A 281 24.22 -19.56 26.03
N ARG A 282 25.43 -19.47 26.61
CA ARG A 282 26.70 -19.31 25.86
C ARG A 282 27.61 -20.53 26.02
N ASP A 283 27.06 -21.73 25.86
CA ASP A 283 27.88 -22.92 25.61
C ASP A 283 28.03 -23.14 24.10
N THR A 284 29.16 -22.63 23.61
CA THR A 284 30.04 -23.14 22.53
C THR A 284 29.57 -24.41 21.82
N PRO A 285 29.48 -24.46 20.48
CA PRO A 285 29.35 -25.74 19.79
C PRO A 285 30.68 -26.50 19.90
N ALA A 286 30.62 -27.68 20.52
CA ALA A 286 31.71 -28.64 20.59
C ALA A 286 31.94 -29.27 19.20
N ILE A 287 33.16 -29.14 18.66
CA ILE A 287 33.66 -29.99 17.59
C ILE A 287 34.71 -30.92 18.21
N ASN A 288 34.29 -32.14 18.55
CA ASN A 288 35.17 -33.32 18.62
C ASN A 288 35.43 -33.76 17.16
N CYS A 289 36.56 -34.24 16.65
CA CYS A 289 37.86 -34.79 17.09
C CYS A 289 38.67 -35.02 15.76
N PRO A 290 39.86 -35.65 15.70
CA PRO A 290 41.01 -35.71 16.61
C PRO A 290 42.35 -35.31 15.92
N ALA A 291 43.42 -35.34 16.70
CA ALA A 291 44.80 -35.01 16.34
C ALA A 291 45.50 -36.02 15.40
N SER A 292 46.38 -35.52 14.52
CA SER A 292 47.76 -36.02 14.31
C SER A 292 48.55 -35.23 13.26
N PRO A 293 49.91 -35.31 13.23
CA PRO A 293 50.77 -34.12 13.15
C PRO A 293 51.60 -34.01 11.87
N GLY A 294 52.21 -32.84 11.63
CA GLY A 294 53.51 -32.78 10.93
C GLY A 294 53.75 -31.63 9.95
N ARG A 295 54.72 -30.78 10.34
CA ARG A 295 55.78 -30.13 9.54
C ARG A 295 55.46 -29.06 8.46
N GLN A 296 55.97 -27.87 8.81
CA GLN A 296 56.96 -27.02 8.10
C GLN A 296 56.54 -26.08 6.96
N ASN A 297 56.83 -24.80 7.28
CA ASN A 297 57.53 -23.77 6.49
C ASN A 297 56.81 -23.07 5.33
N GLY A 298 56.83 -21.74 5.41
CA GLY A 298 56.93 -20.90 4.22
C GLY A 298 56.16 -19.58 4.27
N THR A 299 56.88 -18.51 4.64
CA THR A 299 56.86 -17.20 3.95
C THR A 299 55.55 -16.38 3.95
N GLY A 300 55.58 -15.20 4.60
CA GLY A 300 54.58 -14.12 4.39
C GLY A 300 54.68 -13.48 2.98
N PRO A 301 54.03 -12.33 2.67
CA PRO A 301 53.50 -11.32 3.59
C PRO A 301 52.14 -10.65 3.18
N SER A 302 51.68 -9.75 4.06
CA SER A 302 51.04 -8.45 3.77
C SER A 302 49.78 -8.38 2.87
N LEU A 303 48.62 -8.34 3.52
CA LEU A 303 47.33 -7.89 2.95
C LEU A 303 47.21 -6.36 3.11
N ARG A 304 47.86 -5.62 2.20
CA ARG A 304 47.53 -4.22 1.93
C ARG A 304 47.74 -3.95 0.45
N GLU A 305 46.69 -3.38 -0.15
CA GLU A 305 46.59 -2.78 -1.49
C GLU A 305 46.06 -3.66 -2.63
N LEU A 306 45.35 -2.94 -3.51
CA LEU A 306 44.49 -3.36 -4.61
C LEU A 306 43.16 -3.98 -4.11
N TRP A 307 41.97 -3.48 -4.43
CA TRP A 307 41.51 -2.93 -5.70
C TRP A 307 40.59 -1.71 -5.51
N SER A 308 41.01 -0.58 -6.05
CA SER A 308 40.11 0.47 -6.54
C SER A 308 39.83 0.16 -8.01
N SER A 309 38.56 0.03 -8.41
CA SER A 309 38.05 0.43 -9.73
C SER A 309 36.52 0.31 -9.78
N SER A 310 35.92 1.42 -10.18
CA SER A 310 34.49 1.71 -10.34
C SER A 310 33.75 0.82 -11.36
N PRO A 311 32.40 0.85 -11.39
CA PRO A 311 31.56 -0.10 -12.10
C PRO A 311 31.31 0.32 -13.55
N PRO A 312 30.83 -0.61 -14.39
CA PRO A 312 29.69 -0.24 -15.23
C PRO A 312 28.65 -1.36 -15.28
N GLY A 313 27.40 -1.01 -15.00
CA GLY A 313 26.28 -1.93 -15.10
C GLY A 313 24.98 -1.17 -14.95
N SER A 314 24.61 -0.40 -15.97
CA SER A 314 23.26 0.15 -16.12
C SER A 314 22.23 -0.99 -16.10
N PRO A 315 21.19 -0.95 -15.26
CA PRO A 315 20.00 -1.74 -15.52
C PRO A 315 19.14 -1.00 -16.54
N GLU A 316 18.98 -1.62 -17.70
CA GLU A 316 17.95 -1.31 -18.69
C GLU A 316 16.60 -1.07 -18.00
N SER A 317 16.11 0.16 -18.15
CA SER A 317 14.72 0.51 -17.91
C SER A 317 13.86 -0.23 -18.92
N TYR A 318 13.33 -1.40 -18.55
CA TYR A 318 12.16 -1.97 -19.17
C TYR A 318 10.97 -1.02 -18.93
N ARG A 319 10.72 -0.12 -19.88
CA ARG A 319 9.41 0.50 -20.05
C ARG A 319 8.48 -0.55 -20.67
N PRO A 320 7.28 -0.80 -20.12
CA PRO A 320 6.23 -1.42 -20.90
C PRO A 320 5.89 -0.45 -22.04
N ARG A 321 6.06 -0.91 -23.28
CA ARG A 321 5.52 -0.26 -24.48
C ARG A 321 4.01 -0.12 -24.29
N SER A 322 3.54 1.12 -24.06
CA SER A 322 2.20 1.51 -24.46
C SER A 322 2.06 1.21 -25.96
N SER A 323 0.92 0.67 -26.35
CA SER A 323 0.60 0.31 -27.74
C SER A 323 1.02 1.41 -28.70
N ILE A 324 1.97 1.09 -29.59
CA ILE A 324 2.26 1.89 -30.78
C ILE A 324 0.97 1.92 -31.60
N THR A 325 0.31 3.08 -31.66
CA THR A 325 -0.76 3.30 -32.63
C THR A 325 -0.12 3.73 -33.96
N MET A 326 -0.80 3.48 -35.07
CA MET A 326 -0.31 3.75 -36.43
C MET A 326 -0.11 5.27 -36.71
N PHE A 327 -0.32 6.14 -35.73
CA PHE A 327 -0.37 7.60 -35.87
C PHE A 327 0.91 8.35 -35.47
N ASP A 328 1.97 7.65 -35.06
CA ASP A 328 3.29 8.27 -34.82
C ASP A 328 4.12 8.51 -36.11
N PHE A 329 3.58 8.21 -37.30
CA PHE A 329 4.35 8.20 -38.57
C PHE A 329 4.07 9.33 -39.57
N MET A 330 3.36 10.40 -39.20
CA MET A 330 3.07 11.50 -40.14
C MET A 330 3.57 12.87 -39.66
N VAL A 331 4.79 12.91 -39.10
CA VAL A 331 5.59 14.14 -39.04
C VAL A 331 6.90 13.86 -39.76
N GLY A 332 7.00 14.29 -41.01
CA GLY A 332 8.22 14.19 -41.80
C GLY A 332 7.96 14.34 -43.29
N ASP A 333 8.21 15.55 -43.78
CA ASP A 333 8.56 15.95 -45.15
C ASP A 333 7.60 15.61 -46.32
N GLU A 334 7.15 16.65 -47.02
CA GLU A 334 7.75 16.95 -48.33
C GLU A 334 7.27 18.31 -48.88
N GLN A 335 8.25 19.09 -49.35
CA GLN A 335 8.09 20.26 -50.18
C GLN A 335 7.63 19.85 -51.59
N TRP A 336 6.77 20.71 -52.16
CA TRP A 336 6.29 20.78 -53.56
C TRP A 336 5.11 19.89 -53.96
#